data_AF-A0A8J7RQC7-F1
#
_entry.id   AF-A0A8J7RQC7-F1
#
_cell.length_a   1.000
_cell.length_b   1.000
_cell.length_c   1.000
_cell.angle_alpha   90.00
_cell.angle_beta   90.00
_cell.angle_gamma   90.00
#
_symmetry.space_group_name_H-M   'P 1'
#
loop_
_entity.id
_entity.type
_entity.pdbx_description
1 polymer ?
#
loop_
_entity_poly.entity_id
_entity_poly.type
_entity_poly.pdbx_seq_one_letter_code
_entity_poly.pdbx_strand_id
1 'polypeptide(L)'
;MGEKSSEGTKPKIKLALTGLNVVDAKALDQLRKSKKKNNQSKIDFIQDLLQSQLLDTKHKEKLIKFASDEIRKLEGDHNSVKNDVEVIKKKLREISDAIDGKVDTIKSSNTTKKDSKEQQGSSSKTVHNPQRLVNLLSSFRKNGSALKYSVHSWDLGLEYNDYNSFLGKLEKEYKAISWDLQELKPFLQAKCRTFLLIKEVGNEGWGFDRIKAGWSSPELANWCSENPGRNPFEWPYKFSNPDKDIHFSNFGDVINHFKNEIEVREEGNQLRKLVIDELKRASLLSPSSEFNRPILQNLESKTFYTDVQWFRSAIALIFKEIKKRRDELEECKDITIEALEDKESVVLKIVHYNSFSEGNSIKVNNKLTSIGGDFDSIKDKLMNLCDWSIETKFKEGFFRLNYLCSNSDIPFKEEIDGCKGFTHILKFYKSNL
;
A
#
# COMPACT_ATOMS: atom_id res chain seq x y z
N MET A 1 -61.99 -4.11 9.34
CA MET A 1 -61.30 -4.18 10.65
C MET A 1 -60.04 -5.02 10.43
N GLY A 2 -58.81 -4.54 10.51
CA GLY A 2 -58.27 -3.22 10.78
C GLY A 2 -56.83 -3.14 10.25
N GLU A 3 -56.39 -1.94 9.94
CA GLU A 3 -55.01 -1.58 9.60
C GLU A 3 -54.04 -1.85 10.75
N LYS A 4 -52.78 -2.13 10.41
CA LYS A 4 -51.54 -1.58 11.00
C LYS A 4 -50.35 -2.34 10.40
N SER A 5 -49.56 -1.75 9.51
CA SER A 5 -48.55 -0.67 9.69
C SER A 5 -47.15 -1.27 9.67
N SER A 6 -46.43 -0.91 8.62
CA SER A 6 -45.01 -1.13 8.33
C SER A 6 -44.08 -0.68 9.45
N GLU A 7 -43.12 -1.52 9.83
CA GLU A 7 -41.86 -1.09 10.46
C GLU A 7 -40.69 -1.48 9.57
N GLY A 8 -40.15 -0.48 8.86
CA GLY A 8 -38.92 -0.59 8.08
C GLY A 8 -37.71 -0.70 8.99
N THR A 9 -36.97 -1.80 8.86
CA THR A 9 -35.71 -2.01 9.56
C THR A 9 -34.61 -1.19 8.90
N LYS A 10 -34.15 -0.10 9.54
CA LYS A 10 -32.96 0.65 9.12
C LYS A 10 -31.70 -0.20 9.32
N PRO A 11 -30.74 -0.23 8.36
CA PRO A 11 -29.48 -0.94 8.56
C PRO A 11 -28.59 -0.18 9.55
N LYS A 12 -28.16 -0.87 10.62
CA LYS A 12 -27.13 -0.38 11.55
C LYS A 12 -25.77 -0.41 10.85
N ILE A 13 -25.23 0.76 10.52
CA ILE A 13 -23.86 0.90 10.03
C ILE A 13 -22.91 0.67 11.22
N LYS A 14 -22.22 -0.47 11.23
CA LYS A 14 -21.14 -0.78 12.16
C LYS A 14 -19.82 -0.29 11.53
N LEU A 15 -19.42 0.95 11.84
CA LEU A 15 -18.09 1.45 11.47
C LEU A 15 -17.05 0.83 12.42
N ALA A 16 -16.23 -0.08 11.88
CA ALA A 16 -15.04 -0.56 12.55
C ALA A 16 -13.92 0.48 12.39
N LEU A 17 -13.55 1.13 13.48
CA LEU A 17 -12.33 1.93 13.61
C LEU A 17 -11.36 1.14 14.49
N THR A 18 -10.43 0.42 13.88
CA THR A 18 -9.33 -0.24 14.58
C THR A 18 -8.04 0.46 14.22
N GLY A 19 -7.53 1.28 15.13
CA GLY A 19 -6.26 2.00 14.98
C GLY A 19 -6.21 3.31 15.76
N LEU A 20 -6.55 3.31 17.06
CA LEU A 20 -6.31 4.44 17.96
C LEU A 20 -5.68 3.93 19.26
N ASN A 21 -4.63 4.63 19.70
CA ASN A 21 -3.90 4.34 20.93
C ASN A 21 -4.83 4.40 22.14
N VAL A 22 -4.52 3.60 23.17
CA VAL A 22 -5.32 3.40 24.40
C VAL A 22 -5.59 4.71 25.18
N VAL A 23 -4.84 5.79 24.90
CA VAL A 23 -5.04 7.12 25.51
C VAL A 23 -6.25 7.87 24.89
N ASP A 24 -6.58 7.63 23.62
CA ASP A 24 -7.68 8.33 22.91
C ASP A 24 -9.07 7.74 23.18
N ALA A 25 -9.14 6.46 23.55
CA ALA A 25 -10.42 5.79 23.80
C ALA A 25 -11.17 6.34 25.03
N LYS A 26 -10.44 6.80 26.07
CA LYS A 26 -11.04 7.39 27.28
C LYS A 26 -11.58 8.80 27.02
N ALA A 27 -10.89 9.60 26.21
CA ALA A 27 -11.36 10.93 25.81
C ALA A 27 -12.61 10.84 24.92
N LEU A 28 -12.65 9.88 23.99
CA LEU A 28 -13.81 9.58 23.15
C LEU A 28 -15.00 9.04 23.95
N ASP A 29 -14.77 8.26 25.01
CA ASP A 29 -15.84 7.76 25.89
C ASP A 29 -16.43 8.88 26.77
N GLN A 30 -15.60 9.84 27.23
CA GLN A 30 -16.08 11.04 27.92
C GLN A 30 -16.91 11.96 27.00
N LEU A 31 -16.49 12.16 25.75
CA LEU A 31 -17.23 12.90 24.72
C LEU A 31 -18.54 12.20 24.29
N ARG A 32 -18.59 10.86 24.31
CA ARG A 32 -19.83 10.11 24.06
C ARG A 32 -20.80 10.19 25.23
N LYS A 33 -20.30 10.22 26.46
CA LYS A 33 -21.13 10.37 27.67
C LYS A 33 -21.72 11.77 27.81
N SER A 34 -21.03 12.83 27.35
CA SER A 34 -21.61 14.19 27.30
C SER A 34 -22.76 14.30 26.27
N LYS A 35 -22.64 13.59 25.14
CA LYS A 35 -23.68 13.55 24.09
C LYS A 35 -25.00 12.91 24.52
N LYS A 36 -24.98 12.06 25.56
CA LYS A 36 -26.20 11.42 26.10
C LYS A 36 -26.99 12.33 27.06
N LYS A 37 -26.45 13.49 27.44
CA LYS A 37 -27.05 14.39 28.44
C LYS A 37 -27.52 15.74 27.92
N ASN A 38 -27.17 16.15 26.70
CA ASN A 38 -27.67 17.38 26.10
C ASN A 38 -28.03 17.16 24.64
N ASN A 39 -29.18 17.69 24.23
CA ASN A 39 -29.68 17.74 22.86
C ASN A 39 -28.87 18.75 22.04
N GLN A 40 -27.55 18.54 21.98
CA GLN A 40 -26.59 19.47 21.41
C GLN A 40 -26.58 19.30 19.89
N SER A 41 -26.75 20.41 19.15
CA SER A 41 -26.80 20.37 17.69
C SER A 41 -25.46 19.88 17.14
N LYS A 42 -25.44 19.33 15.91
CA LYS A 42 -24.18 18.94 15.25
C LYS A 42 -23.19 20.12 15.15
N ILE A 43 -23.71 21.35 15.14
CA ILE A 43 -22.94 22.59 15.06
C ILE A 43 -22.24 22.87 16.39
N ASP A 44 -22.93 22.71 17.52
CA ASP A 44 -22.35 22.89 18.84
C ASP A 44 -21.20 21.90 19.10
N PHE A 45 -21.34 20.67 18.61
CA PHE A 45 -20.27 19.66 18.68
C PHE A 45 -19.02 20.07 17.88
N ILE A 46 -19.20 20.69 16.70
CA ILE A 46 -18.09 21.18 15.89
C ILE A 46 -17.42 22.38 16.58
N GLN A 47 -18.20 23.26 17.21
CA GLN A 47 -17.68 24.38 17.99
C GLN A 47 -16.83 23.90 19.18
N ASP A 48 -17.33 22.93 19.95
CA ASP A 48 -16.59 22.34 21.07
C ASP A 48 -15.26 21.72 20.62
N LEU A 49 -15.25 21.02 19.48
CA LEU A 49 -14.02 20.46 18.93
C LEU A 49 -13.01 21.53 18.52
N LEU A 50 -13.46 22.61 17.87
CA LEU A 50 -12.58 23.70 17.41
C LEU A 50 -11.97 24.49 18.57
N GLN A 51 -12.73 24.66 19.64
CA GLN A 51 -12.28 25.33 20.86
C GLN A 51 -11.40 24.44 21.74
N SER A 52 -11.46 23.12 21.59
CA SER A 52 -10.61 22.20 22.34
C SER A 52 -9.11 22.41 22.04
N GLN A 53 -8.26 22.25 23.07
CA GLN A 53 -6.79 22.20 22.90
C GLN A 53 -6.30 20.81 22.44
N LEU A 54 -7.21 19.88 22.21
CA LEU A 54 -6.91 18.48 21.86
C LEU A 54 -6.52 18.31 20.38
N LEU A 55 -6.75 19.32 19.54
CA LEU A 55 -6.45 19.28 18.11
C LEU A 55 -5.34 20.28 17.80
N ASP A 56 -4.31 19.84 17.09
CA ASP A 56 -3.34 20.75 16.50
C ASP A 56 -3.96 21.56 15.33
N THR A 57 -3.25 22.59 14.89
CA THR A 57 -3.71 23.51 13.85
C THR A 57 -4.10 22.80 12.55
N LYS A 58 -3.36 21.76 12.16
CA LYS A 58 -3.57 21.02 10.90
C LYS A 58 -4.82 20.14 10.97
N HIS A 59 -5.11 19.57 12.15
CA HIS A 59 -6.33 18.82 12.39
C HIS A 59 -7.55 19.74 12.50
N LYS A 60 -7.40 20.95 13.06
CA LYS A 60 -8.46 21.97 13.06
C LYS A 60 -8.80 22.43 11.64
N GLU A 61 -7.82 22.64 10.77
CA GLU A 61 -8.05 22.97 9.35
C GLU A 61 -8.81 21.88 8.59
N LYS A 62 -8.45 20.61 8.78
CA LYS A 62 -9.19 19.48 8.19
C LYS A 62 -10.62 19.40 8.72
N LEU A 63 -10.81 19.62 10.02
CA LEU A 63 -12.13 19.63 10.63
C LEU A 63 -13.01 20.76 10.06
N ILE A 64 -12.44 21.96 9.88
CA ILE A 64 -13.13 23.10 9.26
C ILE A 64 -13.55 22.75 7.83
N LYS A 65 -12.67 22.09 7.05
CA LYS A 65 -12.99 21.66 5.69
C LYS A 65 -14.16 20.68 5.67
N PHE A 66 -14.13 19.65 6.52
CA PHE A 66 -15.20 18.66 6.58
C PHE A 66 -16.52 19.24 7.10
N ALA A 67 -16.47 20.15 8.07
CA ALA A 67 -17.66 20.87 8.53
C ALA A 67 -18.27 21.70 7.39
N SER A 68 -17.43 22.38 6.59
CA SER A 68 -17.87 23.18 5.45
C SER A 68 -18.52 22.33 4.36
N ASP A 69 -17.96 21.16 4.06
CA ASP A 69 -18.51 20.23 3.07
C ASP A 69 -19.84 19.60 3.53
N GLU A 70 -19.98 19.33 4.83
CA GLU A 70 -21.20 18.77 5.40
C GLU A 70 -22.33 19.81 5.50
N ILE A 71 -22.00 21.07 5.74
CA ILE A 71 -22.97 22.19 5.73
C ILE A 71 -23.45 22.47 4.30
N ARG A 72 -22.57 22.41 3.30
CA ARG A 72 -22.95 22.54 1.87
C ARG A 72 -23.99 21.51 1.43
N LYS A 73 -23.98 20.31 2.03
CA LYS A 73 -24.99 19.27 1.73
C LYS A 73 -26.37 19.55 2.35
N LEU A 74 -26.47 20.51 3.26
CA LEU A 74 -27.71 20.90 3.93
C LEU A 74 -28.42 22.09 3.24
N GLU A 75 -27.94 22.56 2.08
CA GLU A 75 -28.54 23.63 1.25
C GLU A 75 -29.85 23.18 0.54
N GLY A 76 -30.72 22.46 1.25
CA GLY A 76 -32.06 22.08 0.82
C GLY A 76 -33.20 22.76 1.59
N ASP A 77 -32.93 23.59 2.60
CA ASP A 77 -33.99 24.23 3.40
C ASP A 77 -33.66 25.71 3.68
N HIS A 78 -34.19 26.58 2.83
CA HIS A 78 -33.85 28.01 2.77
C HIS A 78 -34.72 28.83 3.72
N ASN A 79 -34.18 29.19 4.89
CA ASN A 79 -34.20 30.56 5.45
C ASN A 79 -33.56 30.66 6.85
N SER A 80 -33.56 29.57 7.65
CA SER A 80 -32.83 29.52 8.93
C SER A 80 -31.30 29.46 8.71
N VAL A 81 -30.87 28.68 7.72
CA VAL A 81 -29.45 28.43 7.40
C VAL A 81 -28.71 29.70 6.94
N LYS A 82 -29.41 30.67 6.34
CA LYS A 82 -28.78 31.88 5.81
C LYS A 82 -28.27 32.81 6.90
N ASN A 83 -29.05 32.95 7.99
CA ASN A 83 -28.64 33.71 9.17
C ASN A 83 -27.48 33.02 9.90
N ASP A 84 -27.53 31.69 10.03
CA ASP A 84 -26.48 30.93 10.69
C ASP A 84 -25.15 30.97 9.91
N VAL A 85 -25.21 30.96 8.58
CA VAL A 85 -24.03 31.11 7.70
C VAL A 85 -23.40 32.49 7.84
N GLU A 86 -24.19 33.56 8.00
CA GLU A 86 -23.64 34.91 8.23
C GLU A 86 -22.99 35.04 9.61
N VAL A 87 -23.58 34.45 10.65
CA VAL A 87 -22.99 34.42 12.00
C VAL A 87 -21.66 33.66 12.01
N ILE A 88 -21.58 32.53 11.29
CA ILE A 88 -20.34 31.74 11.18
C ILE A 88 -19.27 32.49 10.39
N LYS A 89 -19.63 33.17 9.28
CA LYS A 89 -18.70 33.99 8.51
C LYS A 89 -18.15 35.16 9.31
N LYS A 90 -18.98 35.79 10.15
CA LYS A 90 -18.55 36.89 11.03
C LYS A 90 -17.54 36.39 12.07
N LYS A 91 -17.82 35.26 12.73
CA LYS A 91 -16.90 34.67 13.73
C LYS A 91 -15.61 34.14 13.12
N LEU A 92 -15.64 33.68 11.87
CA LEU A 92 -14.43 33.28 11.13
C LEU A 92 -13.50 34.46 10.87
N ARG A 93 -14.04 35.66 10.60
CA ARG A 93 -13.22 36.88 10.47
C ARG A 93 -12.62 37.27 11.82
N GLU A 94 -13.41 37.25 12.89
CA GLU A 94 -12.94 37.56 14.25
C GLU A 94 -11.81 36.61 14.72
N ILE A 95 -11.86 35.32 14.32
CA ILE A 95 -10.79 34.35 14.62
C ILE A 95 -9.55 34.59 13.75
N SER A 96 -9.73 34.93 12.47
CA SER A 96 -8.61 35.29 11.58
C SER A 96 -7.88 36.53 12.09
N ASP A 97 -8.63 37.56 12.47
CA ASP A 97 -8.09 38.82 13.01
C ASP A 97 -7.39 38.61 14.37
N ALA A 98 -7.88 37.67 15.20
CA ALA A 98 -7.23 37.28 16.45
C ALA A 98 -5.95 36.44 16.26
N ILE A 99 -5.80 35.77 15.12
CA ILE A 99 -4.59 35.04 14.75
C ILE A 99 -3.55 36.02 14.21
N ASP A 100 -3.95 36.96 13.35
CA ASP A 100 -3.04 37.99 12.80
C ASP A 100 -2.59 38.99 13.87
N GLY A 101 -3.49 39.40 14.78
CA GLY A 101 -3.16 40.28 15.91
C GLY A 101 -2.17 39.68 16.93
N LYS A 102 -2.02 38.35 16.99
CA LYS A 102 -1.01 37.67 17.83
C LYS A 102 0.37 37.58 17.16
N VAL A 103 0.46 37.78 15.84
CA VAL A 103 1.72 37.76 15.09
C VAL A 103 2.49 39.08 15.24
N ASP A 104 1.80 40.20 15.47
CA ASP A 104 2.46 41.51 15.65
C ASP A 104 2.99 41.74 17.06
N THR A 105 2.39 41.14 18.10
CA THR A 105 2.91 41.20 19.48
C THR A 105 4.21 40.41 19.67
N ILE A 106 4.48 39.42 18.81
CA ILE A 106 5.69 38.59 18.86
C ILE A 106 6.87 39.24 18.12
N LYS A 107 6.63 40.19 17.20
CA LYS A 107 7.69 40.86 16.41
C LYS A 107 8.41 42.02 17.14
N SER A 108 7.88 42.54 18.25
CA SER A 108 8.49 43.68 18.96
C SER A 108 9.49 43.30 20.07
N SER A 109 9.64 42.01 20.40
CA SER A 109 10.60 41.55 21.42
C SER A 109 11.55 40.54 20.82
N ASN A 110 12.56 41.01 20.08
CA ASN A 110 13.93 40.47 20.04
C ASN A 110 14.71 41.05 18.85
N THR A 111 15.14 42.30 19.00
CA THR A 111 16.30 42.84 18.27
C THR A 111 17.52 42.68 19.17
N THR A 112 18.38 41.70 18.90
CA THR A 112 19.84 41.88 18.69
C THR A 112 20.61 40.55 18.60
N LYS A 113 21.48 40.50 17.59
CA LYS A 113 22.69 39.66 17.37
C LYS A 113 22.53 38.21 16.83
N LYS A 114 22.68 38.10 15.50
CA LYS A 114 23.67 37.30 14.71
C LYS A 114 24.53 36.32 15.54
N ASP A 115 24.78 35.06 15.17
CA ASP A 115 25.05 34.49 13.85
C ASP A 115 24.74 32.98 13.78
N SER A 116 24.41 32.51 12.57
CA SER A 116 24.63 31.16 12.00
C SER A 116 24.11 29.90 12.73
N LYS A 117 22.98 29.36 12.23
CA LYS A 117 22.87 28.02 11.62
C LYS A 117 21.42 27.77 11.20
N GLU A 118 21.17 27.79 9.90
CA GLU A 118 19.90 27.40 9.30
C GLU A 118 19.59 25.94 9.62
N GLN A 119 18.41 25.73 10.20
CA GLN A 119 17.78 24.45 10.40
C GLN A 119 17.10 24.01 9.09
N GLN A 120 17.59 22.91 8.50
CA GLN A 120 16.78 22.09 7.60
C GLN A 120 15.86 21.19 8.43
N GLY A 121 14.60 21.57 8.54
CA GLY A 121 13.52 20.65 8.91
C GLY A 121 13.14 19.79 7.71
N SER A 122 13.90 18.73 7.46
CA SER A 122 13.61 17.72 6.45
C SER A 122 12.32 16.98 6.79
N SER A 123 11.22 17.31 6.11
CA SER A 123 10.17 16.32 5.86
C SER A 123 10.68 15.44 4.71
N SER A 124 11.22 14.27 5.03
CA SER A 124 11.73 13.34 4.02
C SER A 124 10.55 12.84 3.18
N LYS A 125 10.29 13.48 2.03
CA LYS A 125 9.52 12.84 0.97
C LYS A 125 10.30 11.61 0.56
N THR A 126 9.77 10.41 0.82
CA THR A 126 10.37 9.17 0.35
C THR A 126 10.45 9.24 -1.17
N VAL A 127 11.68 9.21 -1.70
CA VAL A 127 11.95 9.25 -3.14
C VAL A 127 11.71 7.86 -3.71
N HIS A 128 11.00 7.79 -4.84
CA HIS A 128 10.73 6.53 -5.52
C HIS A 128 12.03 5.92 -6.05
N ASN A 129 12.40 4.71 -5.60
CA ASN A 129 13.63 4.04 -6.02
C ASN A 129 13.50 2.49 -5.96
N PRO A 130 12.88 1.86 -6.96
CA PRO A 130 12.74 0.41 -7.04
C PRO A 130 14.06 -0.33 -7.24
N GLN A 131 15.06 0.27 -7.87
CA GLN A 131 16.39 -0.33 -8.04
C GLN A 131 17.09 -0.53 -6.69
N ARG A 132 16.97 0.44 -5.77
CA ARG A 132 17.50 0.29 -4.40
C ARG A 132 16.85 -0.89 -3.68
N LEU A 133 15.53 -1.10 -3.85
CA LEU A 133 14.86 -2.27 -3.28
C LEU A 133 15.43 -3.58 -3.85
N VAL A 134 15.55 -3.67 -5.18
CA VAL A 134 16.11 -4.84 -5.87
C VAL A 134 17.53 -5.13 -5.36
N ASN A 135 18.38 -4.10 -5.22
CA ASN A 135 19.73 -4.25 -4.70
C ASN A 135 19.73 -4.81 -3.26
N LEU A 136 18.86 -4.34 -2.37
CA LEU A 136 18.77 -4.86 -1.00
C LEU A 136 18.34 -6.33 -1.01
N LEU A 137 17.29 -6.68 -1.75
CA LEU A 137 16.77 -8.05 -1.82
C LEU A 137 17.72 -9.02 -2.54
N SER A 138 18.56 -8.51 -3.44
CA SER A 138 19.62 -9.29 -4.09
C SER A 138 20.67 -9.83 -3.11
N SER A 139 20.76 -9.25 -1.91
CA SER A 139 21.64 -9.74 -0.83
C SER A 139 21.33 -11.18 -0.42
N PHE A 140 20.09 -11.65 -0.64
CA PHE A 140 19.66 -13.04 -0.44
C PHE A 140 20.20 -14.01 -1.51
N ARG A 141 20.92 -13.55 -2.52
CA ARG A 141 21.62 -14.38 -3.53
C ARG A 141 23.14 -14.19 -3.50
N LYS A 142 23.65 -13.24 -2.73
CA LYS A 142 25.08 -12.91 -2.70
C LYS A 142 25.92 -14.08 -2.18
N ASN A 143 26.91 -14.51 -2.97
CA ASN A 143 27.78 -15.62 -2.58
C ASN A 143 28.50 -15.35 -1.25
N GLY A 144 28.56 -16.39 -0.40
CA GLY A 144 29.24 -16.33 0.90
C GLY A 144 28.50 -15.56 1.99
N SER A 145 27.27 -15.06 1.76
CA SER A 145 26.49 -14.33 2.77
C SER A 145 25.57 -15.25 3.57
N ALA A 146 25.42 -15.01 4.87
CA ALA A 146 24.42 -15.68 5.71
C ALA A 146 22.99 -15.40 5.21
N LEU A 147 22.74 -14.21 4.64
CA LEU A 147 21.46 -13.90 3.98
C LEU A 147 21.16 -14.88 2.84
N LYS A 148 22.14 -15.25 2.01
CA LYS A 148 21.95 -16.26 0.96
C LYS A 148 21.56 -17.61 1.57
N TYR A 149 22.31 -18.07 2.55
CA TYR A 149 22.07 -19.36 3.19
C TYR A 149 20.82 -19.39 4.09
N SER A 150 20.16 -18.23 4.30
CA SER A 150 18.81 -18.19 4.89
C SER A 150 17.70 -18.60 3.91
N VAL A 151 17.98 -18.62 2.60
CA VAL A 151 17.02 -18.98 1.55
C VAL A 151 17.54 -20.03 0.54
N HIS A 152 18.80 -20.44 0.69
CA HIS A 152 19.42 -21.51 -0.09
C HIS A 152 19.96 -22.57 0.88
N SER A 153 19.82 -23.85 0.50
CA SER A 153 20.30 -24.96 1.32
C SER A 153 21.80 -24.83 1.58
N TRP A 154 22.21 -25.28 2.75
CA TRP A 154 23.62 -25.41 3.11
C TRP A 154 24.19 -26.71 2.54
N ASP A 155 25.47 -26.71 2.21
CA ASP A 155 26.26 -27.94 2.22
C ASP A 155 26.96 -28.02 3.59
N LEU A 156 26.33 -28.70 4.56
CA LEU A 156 26.81 -28.73 5.96
C LEU A 156 28.29 -29.14 6.03
N GLY A 157 29.08 -28.31 6.73
CA GLY A 157 30.54 -28.50 6.88
C GLY A 157 31.39 -27.70 5.89
N LEU A 158 30.80 -27.06 4.88
CA LEU A 158 31.52 -26.17 3.97
C LEU A 158 31.36 -24.69 4.32
N GLU A 159 30.17 -24.25 4.76
CA GLU A 159 29.91 -22.80 4.97
C GLU A 159 29.68 -22.36 6.42
N TYR A 160 29.10 -23.23 7.25
CA TYR A 160 28.87 -22.97 8.68
C TYR A 160 29.14 -24.22 9.51
N ASN A 161 29.79 -24.01 10.66
CA ASN A 161 30.15 -25.08 11.59
C ASN A 161 29.00 -25.48 12.51
N ASP A 162 28.11 -24.53 12.83
CA ASP A 162 26.98 -24.72 13.74
C ASP A 162 25.88 -23.68 13.50
N TYR A 163 24.68 -23.99 13.98
CA TYR A 163 23.50 -23.15 13.82
C TYR A 163 23.61 -21.76 14.48
N ASN A 164 24.25 -21.66 15.65
CA ASN A 164 24.35 -20.38 16.37
C ASN A 164 25.33 -19.42 15.68
N SER A 165 26.45 -19.92 15.15
CA SER A 165 27.37 -19.10 14.36
C SER A 165 26.74 -18.60 13.06
N PHE A 166 25.88 -19.41 12.42
CA PHE A 166 25.03 -18.97 11.31
C PHE A 166 24.11 -17.82 11.72
N LEU A 167 23.32 -17.99 12.79
CA LEU A 167 22.37 -16.95 13.25
C LEU A 167 23.05 -15.64 13.62
N GLY A 168 24.21 -15.70 14.29
CA GLY A 168 24.97 -14.49 14.63
C GLY A 168 25.45 -13.71 13.39
N LYS A 169 25.89 -14.42 12.35
CA LYS A 169 26.25 -13.81 11.06
C LYS A 169 25.03 -13.26 10.33
N LEU A 170 23.93 -14.02 10.31
CA LEU A 170 22.66 -13.62 9.69
C LEU A 170 22.12 -12.33 10.31
N GLU A 171 22.13 -12.22 11.64
CA GLU A 171 21.70 -11.01 12.35
C GLU A 171 22.54 -9.80 11.97
N LYS A 172 23.86 -9.94 11.92
CA LYS A 172 24.78 -8.86 11.54
C LYS A 172 24.52 -8.39 10.12
N GLU A 173 24.41 -9.32 9.17
CA GLU A 173 24.19 -8.98 7.75
C GLU A 173 22.80 -8.37 7.52
N TYR A 174 21.75 -8.91 8.13
CA TYR A 174 20.41 -8.36 7.97
C TYR A 174 20.29 -6.95 8.57
N LYS A 175 20.90 -6.69 9.75
CA LYS A 175 20.93 -5.35 10.34
C LYS A 175 21.56 -4.30 9.41
N ALA A 176 22.51 -4.70 8.57
CA ALA A 176 23.16 -3.80 7.61
C ALA A 176 22.20 -3.32 6.50
N ILE A 177 21.21 -4.13 6.12
CA ILE A 177 20.23 -3.77 5.06
C ILE A 177 18.85 -3.38 5.61
N SER A 178 18.57 -3.70 6.87
CA SER A 178 17.24 -3.56 7.49
C SER A 178 16.75 -2.11 7.49
N TRP A 179 17.60 -1.13 7.81
CA TRP A 179 17.18 0.27 7.88
C TRP A 179 16.79 0.82 6.50
N ASP A 180 17.57 0.50 5.47
CA ASP A 180 17.27 0.87 4.09
C ASP A 180 15.98 0.20 3.60
N LEU A 181 15.78 -1.08 3.95
CA LEU A 181 14.56 -1.80 3.60
C LEU A 181 13.34 -1.21 4.32
N GLN A 182 13.49 -0.76 5.58
CA GLN A 182 12.44 -0.09 6.32
C GLN A 182 12.05 1.24 5.68
N GLU A 183 13.02 2.03 5.23
CA GLU A 183 12.78 3.30 4.55
C GLU A 183 12.00 3.11 3.25
N LEU A 184 12.34 2.07 2.48
CA LEU A 184 11.68 1.79 1.20
C LEU A 184 10.32 1.11 1.36
N LYS A 185 10.25 0.07 2.21
CA LYS A 185 9.07 -0.77 2.43
C LYS A 185 9.02 -1.32 3.87
N PRO A 186 8.40 -0.60 4.81
CA PRO A 186 8.31 -1.01 6.21
C PRO A 186 7.68 -2.40 6.42
N PHE A 187 6.63 -2.73 5.67
CA PHE A 187 5.96 -4.03 5.80
C PHE A 187 6.82 -5.20 5.31
N LEU A 188 7.55 -5.00 4.21
CA LEU A 188 8.50 -5.99 3.71
C LEU A 188 9.67 -6.17 4.69
N GLN A 189 10.17 -5.07 5.26
CA GLN A 189 11.18 -5.13 6.31
C GLN A 189 10.68 -5.92 7.52
N ALA A 190 9.46 -5.63 8.00
CA ALA A 190 8.88 -6.36 9.12
C ALA A 190 8.72 -7.86 8.82
N LYS A 191 8.31 -8.21 7.59
CA LYS A 191 8.23 -9.59 7.09
C LYS A 191 9.59 -10.28 7.16
N CYS A 192 10.63 -9.70 6.55
CA CYS A 192 11.99 -10.25 6.58
C CYS A 192 12.54 -10.35 8.00
N ARG A 193 12.38 -9.31 8.84
CA ARG A 193 12.84 -9.32 10.23
C ARG A 193 12.18 -10.42 11.04
N THR A 194 10.87 -10.63 10.84
CA THR A 194 10.12 -11.64 11.58
C THR A 194 10.54 -13.05 11.18
N PHE A 195 10.67 -13.30 9.87
CA PHE A 195 11.18 -14.56 9.35
C PHE A 195 12.62 -14.86 9.81
N LEU A 196 13.50 -13.86 9.87
CA LEU A 196 14.92 -14.09 10.16
C LEU A 196 15.27 -14.06 11.66
N LEU A 197 14.76 -13.07 12.41
CA LEU A 197 15.36 -12.65 13.70
C LEU A 197 14.39 -12.63 14.89
N ILE A 198 13.09 -12.84 14.68
CA ILE A 198 12.11 -12.83 15.78
C ILE A 198 11.93 -14.24 16.32
N LYS A 199 12.21 -14.41 17.62
CA LYS A 199 12.04 -15.69 18.33
C LYS A 199 10.56 -16.02 18.52
N GLU A 200 9.84 -15.11 19.16
CA GLU A 200 8.43 -15.26 19.47
C GLU A 200 7.58 -14.55 18.42
N VAL A 201 7.14 -15.29 17.40
CA VAL A 201 6.26 -14.73 16.37
C VAL A 201 4.84 -14.60 16.95
N GLY A 202 4.34 -13.37 17.01
CA GLY A 202 3.00 -13.08 17.51
C GLY A 202 1.88 -13.74 16.69
N ASN A 203 0.65 -13.63 17.18
CA ASN A 203 -0.52 -14.28 16.55
C ASN A 203 -0.80 -13.89 15.10
N GLU A 204 -0.35 -12.71 14.68
CA GLU A 204 -0.50 -12.24 13.30
C GLU A 204 0.46 -12.95 12.32
N GLY A 205 1.49 -13.65 12.81
CA GLY A 205 2.49 -14.29 11.95
C GLY A 205 3.25 -13.29 11.08
N TRP A 206 3.99 -13.80 10.09
CA TRP A 206 4.54 -13.01 9.00
C TRP A 206 4.01 -13.47 7.64
N GLY A 207 4.12 -12.58 6.65
CA GLY A 207 3.68 -12.84 5.27
C GLY A 207 2.17 -12.84 5.11
N PHE A 208 1.70 -13.05 3.87
CA PHE A 208 0.28 -13.12 3.54
C PHE A 208 -0.47 -14.24 4.30
N ASP A 209 0.26 -15.31 4.64
CA ASP A 209 -0.29 -16.54 5.22
C ASP A 209 -0.10 -16.67 6.73
N ARG A 210 0.42 -15.61 7.37
CA ARG A 210 0.54 -15.52 8.83
C ARG A 210 1.36 -16.67 9.41
N ILE A 211 2.47 -16.96 8.76
CA ILE A 211 3.37 -18.04 9.16
C ILE A 211 4.00 -17.70 10.51
N LYS A 212 4.08 -18.69 11.41
CA LYS A 212 4.56 -18.51 12.79
C LYS A 212 5.94 -19.09 13.06
N ALA A 213 6.61 -19.59 12.03
CA ALA A 213 7.96 -20.14 12.10
C ALA A 213 8.96 -19.28 11.32
N GLY A 214 10.19 -19.20 11.82
CA GLY A 214 11.30 -18.50 11.19
C GLY A 214 12.64 -19.02 11.71
N TRP A 215 13.73 -18.44 11.21
CA TRP A 215 15.09 -18.82 11.58
C TRP A 215 15.44 -18.61 13.05
N SER A 216 14.70 -17.77 13.77
CA SER A 216 14.92 -17.56 15.20
C SER A 216 13.95 -18.33 16.09
N SER A 217 13.07 -19.17 15.52
CA SER A 217 12.10 -19.96 16.28
C SER A 217 12.80 -20.86 17.32
N PRO A 218 12.38 -20.84 18.60
CA PRO A 218 12.95 -21.69 19.63
C PRO A 218 12.90 -23.18 19.29
N GLU A 219 11.84 -23.63 18.64
CA GLU A 219 11.65 -25.04 18.25
C GLU A 219 12.66 -25.48 17.19
N LEU A 220 12.98 -24.61 16.23
CA LEU A 220 14.04 -24.87 15.25
C LEU A 220 15.41 -24.94 15.95
N ALA A 221 15.69 -23.99 16.84
CA ALA A 221 16.95 -23.96 17.59
C ALA A 221 17.15 -25.22 18.45
N ASN A 222 16.09 -25.69 19.12
CA ASN A 222 16.10 -26.93 19.87
C ASN A 222 16.34 -28.13 18.95
N TRP A 223 15.61 -28.21 17.84
CA TRP A 223 15.78 -29.30 16.87
C TRP A 223 17.20 -29.37 16.30
N CYS A 224 17.80 -28.23 15.93
CA CYS A 224 19.18 -28.17 15.46
C CYS A 224 20.20 -28.60 16.53
N SER A 225 19.91 -28.33 17.81
CA SER A 225 20.77 -28.73 18.93
C SER A 225 20.70 -30.23 19.19
N GLU A 226 19.52 -30.83 19.04
CA GLU A 226 19.28 -32.28 19.18
C GLU A 226 19.76 -33.07 17.96
N ASN A 227 19.89 -32.42 16.80
CA ASN A 227 20.25 -33.05 15.53
C ASN A 227 21.50 -32.40 14.91
N PRO A 228 22.67 -32.47 15.58
CA PRO A 228 23.90 -31.88 15.06
C PRO A 228 24.27 -32.47 13.69
N GLY A 229 24.66 -31.61 12.76
CA GLY A 229 25.02 -32.01 11.39
C GLY A 229 23.84 -32.22 10.44
N ARG A 230 22.59 -32.11 10.90
CA ARG A 230 21.40 -32.09 10.03
C ARG A 230 21.13 -30.69 9.48
N ASN A 231 20.54 -30.64 8.29
CA ASN A 231 20.18 -29.38 7.66
C ASN A 231 18.92 -28.78 8.33
N PRO A 232 18.93 -27.51 8.77
CA PRO A 232 17.75 -26.84 9.32
C PRO A 232 16.51 -26.90 8.42
N PHE A 233 16.70 -27.00 7.09
CA PHE A 233 15.60 -27.14 6.13
C PHE A 233 14.82 -28.44 6.34
N GLU A 234 15.45 -29.48 6.90
CA GLU A 234 14.81 -30.76 7.21
C GLU A 234 13.96 -30.71 8.48
N TRP A 235 13.98 -29.62 9.27
CA TRP A 235 13.20 -29.51 10.49
C TRP A 235 11.71 -29.77 10.20
N PRO A 236 11.09 -30.81 10.80
CA PRO A 236 9.70 -31.12 10.56
C PRO A 236 8.79 -29.99 11.07
N TYR A 237 8.11 -29.32 10.16
CA TYR A 237 7.20 -28.23 10.46
C TYR A 237 5.91 -28.44 9.67
N LYS A 238 4.85 -28.83 10.38
CA LYS A 238 3.55 -29.09 9.78
C LYS A 238 2.66 -27.87 9.91
N PHE A 239 2.36 -27.26 8.78
CA PHE A 239 1.39 -26.18 8.67
C PHE A 239 0.54 -26.39 7.43
N SER A 240 -0.76 -26.21 7.54
CA SER A 240 -1.64 -26.23 6.38
C SER A 240 -2.69 -25.14 6.47
N ASN A 241 -2.96 -24.54 5.32
CA ASN A 241 -4.09 -23.65 5.12
C ASN A 241 -4.84 -24.13 3.87
N PRO A 242 -5.88 -24.99 4.03
CA PRO A 242 -6.62 -25.56 2.91
C PRO A 242 -7.28 -24.51 2.02
N ASP A 243 -7.75 -23.41 2.62
CA ASP A 243 -8.41 -22.32 1.89
C ASP A 243 -7.47 -21.61 0.90
N LYS A 244 -6.15 -21.79 1.08
CA LYS A 244 -5.11 -21.14 0.29
C LYS A 244 -4.20 -22.12 -0.45
N ASP A 245 -4.52 -23.42 -0.42
CA ASP A 245 -3.71 -24.48 -1.02
C ASP A 245 -2.24 -24.47 -0.54
N ILE A 246 -2.05 -24.23 0.76
CA ILE A 246 -0.72 -24.19 1.39
C ILE A 246 -0.55 -25.40 2.28
N HIS A 247 0.55 -26.12 2.07
CA HIS A 247 0.96 -27.25 2.89
C HIS A 247 2.47 -27.24 3.08
N PHE A 248 2.90 -27.15 4.34
CA PHE A 248 4.29 -27.29 4.75
C PHE A 248 4.45 -28.59 5.52
N SER A 249 5.48 -29.35 5.14
CA SER A 249 5.94 -30.56 5.83
C SER A 249 7.24 -30.32 6.59
N ASN A 250 8.04 -29.36 6.15
CA ASN A 250 9.34 -29.02 6.75
C ASN A 250 9.64 -27.52 6.68
N PHE A 251 10.73 -27.11 7.30
CA PHE A 251 11.20 -25.73 7.28
C PHE A 251 11.67 -25.26 5.90
N GLY A 252 12.15 -26.17 5.04
CA GLY A 252 12.40 -25.89 3.63
C GLY A 252 11.16 -25.35 2.89
N ASP A 253 9.96 -25.85 3.21
CA ASP A 253 8.71 -25.31 2.65
C ASP A 253 8.43 -23.89 3.15
N VAL A 254 8.71 -23.60 4.42
CA VAL A 254 8.62 -22.25 5.01
C VAL A 254 9.57 -21.28 4.28
N ILE A 255 10.81 -21.73 4.02
CA ILE A 255 11.81 -20.95 3.29
C ILE A 255 11.38 -20.70 1.84
N ASN A 256 10.86 -21.73 1.15
CA ASN A 256 10.33 -21.59 -0.21
C ASN A 256 9.14 -20.63 -0.25
N HIS A 257 8.28 -20.68 0.76
CA HIS A 257 7.18 -19.73 0.91
C HIS A 257 7.71 -18.29 1.10
N PHE A 258 8.70 -18.09 1.96
CA PHE A 258 9.33 -16.77 2.12
C PHE A 258 9.93 -16.23 0.81
N LYS A 259 10.62 -17.07 0.03
CA LYS A 259 11.16 -16.70 -1.29
C LYS A 259 10.07 -16.20 -2.22
N ASN A 260 8.94 -16.90 -2.27
CA ASN A 260 7.78 -16.52 -3.08
C ASN A 260 7.07 -15.24 -2.59
N GLU A 261 7.32 -14.77 -1.37
CA GLU A 261 6.75 -13.55 -0.81
C GLU A 261 7.59 -12.29 -1.11
N ILE A 262 8.87 -12.46 -1.46
CA ILE A 262 9.83 -11.37 -1.71
C ILE A 262 10.34 -11.32 -3.17
N GLU A 263 9.93 -12.29 -3.98
CA GLU A 263 10.37 -12.44 -5.35
C GLU A 263 9.26 -13.10 -6.16
N VAL A 264 9.01 -12.57 -7.36
CA VAL A 264 8.30 -13.30 -8.40
C VAL A 264 9.30 -14.22 -9.06
N ARG A 265 9.02 -15.51 -9.05
CA ARG A 265 9.93 -16.57 -9.47
C ARG A 265 9.48 -17.29 -10.74
N GLU A 266 10.45 -17.65 -11.57
CA GLU A 266 10.21 -18.48 -12.75
C GLU A 266 9.73 -19.89 -12.36
N GLU A 267 10.21 -20.42 -11.22
CA GLU A 267 9.83 -21.74 -10.78
C GLU A 267 8.33 -21.80 -10.50
N GLY A 268 7.63 -22.64 -11.28
CA GLY A 268 6.19 -22.77 -11.19
C GLY A 268 5.38 -21.61 -11.78
N ASN A 269 5.98 -20.75 -12.62
CA ASN A 269 5.30 -19.68 -13.36
C ASN A 269 4.49 -18.73 -12.45
N GLN A 270 5.13 -18.20 -11.41
CA GLN A 270 4.43 -17.47 -10.35
C GLN A 270 3.69 -16.22 -10.86
N LEU A 271 4.27 -15.44 -11.78
CA LEU A 271 3.62 -14.27 -12.35
C LEU A 271 2.30 -14.65 -13.04
N ARG A 272 2.34 -15.67 -13.89
CA ARG A 272 1.16 -16.18 -14.59
C ARG A 272 0.08 -16.65 -13.61
N LYS A 273 0.45 -17.43 -12.59
CA LYS A 273 -0.49 -17.90 -11.56
C LYS A 273 -1.13 -16.73 -10.82
N LEU A 274 -0.33 -15.76 -10.37
CA LEU A 274 -0.81 -14.55 -9.70
C LEU A 274 -1.83 -13.80 -10.57
N VAL A 275 -1.49 -13.54 -11.84
CA VAL A 275 -2.39 -12.86 -12.78
C VAL A 275 -3.70 -13.62 -12.96
N ILE A 276 -3.64 -14.93 -13.18
CA ILE A 276 -4.84 -15.77 -13.34
C ILE A 276 -5.70 -15.77 -12.09
N ASP A 277 -5.09 -15.89 -10.91
CA ASP A 277 -5.84 -15.91 -9.66
C ASP A 277 -6.52 -14.56 -9.39
N GLU A 278 -5.89 -13.44 -9.73
CA GLU A 278 -6.53 -12.12 -9.62
C GLU A 278 -7.63 -11.93 -10.67
N LEU A 279 -7.44 -12.40 -11.91
CA LEU A 279 -8.50 -12.38 -12.92
C LEU A 279 -9.72 -13.22 -12.49
N LYS A 280 -9.50 -14.39 -11.88
CA LYS A 280 -10.57 -15.22 -11.31
C LYS A 280 -11.29 -14.48 -10.18
N ARG A 281 -10.54 -13.88 -9.24
CA ARG A 281 -11.12 -13.09 -8.13
C ARG A 281 -11.93 -11.90 -8.61
N ALA A 282 -11.49 -11.25 -9.68
CA ALA A 282 -12.21 -10.13 -10.30
C ALA A 282 -13.39 -10.58 -11.20
N SER A 283 -13.66 -11.89 -11.30
CA SER A 283 -14.67 -12.45 -12.21
C SER A 283 -14.48 -12.04 -13.67
N LEU A 284 -13.21 -11.88 -14.10
CA LEU A 284 -12.82 -11.58 -15.48
C LEU A 284 -12.56 -12.85 -16.31
N LEU A 285 -12.47 -14.01 -15.65
CA LEU A 285 -12.39 -15.35 -16.25
C LEU A 285 -13.72 -16.09 -15.97
N SER A 286 -14.83 -15.62 -16.53
CA SER A 286 -16.10 -16.36 -16.41
C SER A 286 -16.08 -17.62 -17.31
N PRO A 287 -16.49 -18.79 -16.80
CA PRO A 287 -16.61 -20.02 -17.60
C PRO A 287 -17.61 -19.89 -18.77
N SER A 288 -18.60 -19.00 -18.64
CA SER A 288 -19.78 -18.93 -19.53
C SER A 288 -19.62 -18.07 -20.80
N SER A 289 -18.50 -17.35 -20.99
CA SER A 289 -18.24 -16.67 -22.26
C SER A 289 -16.91 -17.14 -22.86
N GLU A 290 -17.00 -17.83 -24.00
CA GLU A 290 -15.85 -18.12 -24.86
C GLU A 290 -15.32 -16.84 -25.51
N PHE A 291 -16.19 -15.84 -25.65
CA PHE A 291 -15.86 -14.50 -26.14
C PHE A 291 -15.39 -13.60 -24.99
N ASN A 292 -14.40 -12.73 -25.25
CA ASN A 292 -13.89 -11.73 -24.30
C ASN A 292 -13.13 -12.29 -23.07
N ARG A 293 -12.35 -13.36 -23.26
CA ARG A 293 -11.40 -13.81 -22.24
C ARG A 293 -10.11 -13.00 -22.34
N PRO A 294 -9.50 -12.61 -21.21
CA PRO A 294 -8.19 -11.96 -21.22
C PRO A 294 -7.16 -12.79 -21.98
N ILE A 295 -6.45 -12.16 -22.91
CA ILE A 295 -5.34 -12.75 -23.66
C ILE A 295 -4.09 -12.59 -22.81
N LEU A 296 -3.43 -13.71 -22.47
CA LEU A 296 -2.21 -13.73 -21.64
C LEU A 296 -1.01 -14.05 -22.53
N GLN A 297 0.04 -13.23 -22.47
CA GLN A 297 1.22 -13.37 -23.31
C GLN A 297 2.50 -13.26 -22.49
N ASN A 298 3.43 -14.19 -22.72
CA ASN A 298 4.79 -14.13 -22.16
C ASN A 298 4.85 -13.98 -20.64
N LEU A 299 3.92 -14.57 -19.86
CA LEU A 299 3.88 -14.44 -18.39
C LEU A 299 4.68 -15.52 -17.66
N GLU A 300 5.07 -16.56 -18.40
CA GLU A 300 5.89 -17.67 -17.94
C GLU A 300 7.37 -17.27 -17.82
N SER A 301 8.11 -18.00 -17.00
CA SER A 301 9.56 -17.86 -16.83
C SER A 301 10.06 -16.45 -16.50
N LYS A 302 9.34 -15.72 -15.63
CA LYS A 302 9.73 -14.37 -15.18
C LYS A 302 10.29 -14.41 -13.77
N THR A 303 11.42 -13.72 -13.57
CA THR A 303 12.06 -13.56 -12.26
C THR A 303 12.35 -12.10 -11.96
N PHE A 304 11.85 -11.59 -10.82
CA PHE A 304 12.20 -10.25 -10.31
C PHE A 304 11.84 -10.10 -8.82
N TYR A 305 12.64 -9.33 -8.10
CA TYR A 305 12.40 -9.02 -6.69
C TYR A 305 11.28 -7.98 -6.50
N THR A 306 10.38 -8.22 -5.55
CA THR A 306 9.28 -7.31 -5.21
C THR A 306 8.61 -7.73 -3.90
N ASP A 307 7.80 -6.88 -3.28
CA ASP A 307 6.84 -7.36 -2.27
C ASP A 307 5.62 -7.94 -2.99
N VAL A 308 5.59 -9.27 -3.11
CA VAL A 308 4.58 -9.98 -3.91
C VAL A 308 3.17 -9.73 -3.39
N GLN A 309 2.99 -9.55 -2.08
CA GLN A 309 1.69 -9.25 -1.47
C GLN A 309 1.15 -7.88 -1.94
N TRP A 310 1.99 -6.85 -1.94
CA TRP A 310 1.58 -5.51 -2.36
C TRP A 310 1.45 -5.40 -3.87
N PHE A 311 2.31 -6.08 -4.63
CA PHE A 311 2.17 -6.22 -6.07
C PHE A 311 0.83 -6.87 -6.43
N ARG A 312 0.50 -8.01 -5.82
CA ARG A 312 -0.79 -8.69 -5.98
C ARG A 312 -1.97 -7.76 -5.67
N SER A 313 -1.87 -7.01 -4.57
CA SER A 313 -2.90 -6.05 -4.16
C SER A 313 -3.10 -4.91 -5.17
N ALA A 314 -2.04 -4.45 -5.84
CA ALA A 314 -2.14 -3.43 -6.90
C ALA A 314 -2.82 -4.00 -8.15
N ILE A 315 -2.46 -5.22 -8.57
CA ILE A 315 -3.10 -5.92 -9.69
C ILE A 315 -4.60 -6.14 -9.43
N ALA A 316 -4.96 -6.53 -8.20
CA ALA A 316 -6.36 -6.68 -7.80
C ALA A 316 -7.18 -5.38 -7.99
N LEU A 317 -6.60 -4.22 -7.64
CA LEU A 317 -7.25 -2.92 -7.84
C LEU A 317 -7.40 -2.58 -9.33
N ILE A 318 -6.37 -2.83 -10.15
CA ILE A 318 -6.43 -2.63 -11.60
C ILE A 318 -7.55 -3.48 -12.21
N PHE A 319 -7.62 -4.77 -11.88
CA PHE A 319 -8.63 -5.66 -12.42
C PHE A 319 -10.05 -5.35 -11.91
N LYS A 320 -10.19 -4.86 -10.69
CA LYS A 320 -11.47 -4.38 -10.17
C LYS A 320 -12.02 -3.21 -11.01
N GLU A 321 -11.17 -2.23 -11.35
CA GLU A 321 -11.58 -1.10 -12.19
C GLU A 321 -11.90 -1.52 -13.63
N ILE A 322 -11.09 -2.43 -14.21
CA ILE A 322 -11.37 -3.01 -15.52
C ILE A 322 -12.72 -3.75 -15.51
N LYS A 323 -12.99 -4.56 -14.48
CA LYS A 323 -14.27 -5.28 -14.34
C LYS A 323 -15.44 -4.33 -14.30
N LYS A 324 -15.38 -3.29 -13.46
CA LYS A 324 -16.43 -2.27 -13.35
C LYS A 324 -16.73 -1.65 -14.72
N ARG A 325 -15.69 -1.25 -15.44
CA ARG A 325 -15.85 -0.59 -16.74
C ARG A 325 -16.35 -1.53 -17.83
N ARG A 326 -15.97 -2.81 -17.77
CA ARG A 326 -16.52 -3.88 -18.63
C ARG A 326 -18.01 -4.12 -18.41
N ASP A 327 -18.49 -3.96 -17.17
CA ASP A 327 -19.91 -4.10 -16.83
C ASP A 327 -20.73 -2.88 -17.27
N GLU A 328 -20.10 -1.70 -17.33
CA GLU A 328 -20.74 -0.44 -17.73
C GLU A 328 -20.78 -0.23 -19.25
N LEU A 329 -19.77 -0.71 -20.00
CA LEU A 329 -19.57 -0.41 -21.42
C LEU A 329 -19.44 -1.68 -22.26
N GLU A 330 -20.25 -1.80 -23.32
CA GLU A 330 -20.29 -2.99 -24.16
C GLU A 330 -19.07 -3.11 -25.09
N GLU A 331 -18.46 -2.00 -25.46
CA GLU A 331 -17.28 -1.92 -26.33
C GLU A 331 -15.95 -2.23 -25.62
N CYS A 332 -15.95 -2.26 -24.29
CA CYS A 332 -14.75 -2.40 -23.44
C CYS A 332 -14.58 -3.82 -22.88
N LYS A 333 -14.66 -4.86 -23.72
CA LYS A 333 -14.63 -6.26 -23.24
C LYS A 333 -13.25 -6.92 -23.32
N ASP A 334 -12.40 -6.47 -24.23
CA ASP A 334 -11.12 -7.10 -24.51
C ASP A 334 -10.00 -6.62 -23.59
N ILE A 335 -9.20 -7.58 -23.11
CA ILE A 335 -8.07 -7.35 -22.21
C ILE A 335 -6.88 -8.14 -22.73
N THR A 336 -5.72 -7.51 -22.82
CA THR A 336 -4.43 -8.22 -23.02
C THR A 336 -3.52 -7.94 -21.84
N ILE A 337 -2.85 -8.99 -21.36
CA ILE A 337 -1.84 -8.90 -20.31
C ILE A 337 -0.58 -9.55 -20.85
N GLU A 338 0.46 -8.75 -21.00
CA GLU A 338 1.73 -9.15 -21.62
C GLU A 338 2.89 -8.79 -20.69
N ALA A 339 3.87 -9.68 -20.54
CA ALA A 339 5.14 -9.33 -19.94
C ALA A 339 6.26 -9.30 -20.99
N LEU A 340 6.86 -8.12 -21.14
CA LEU A 340 8.04 -7.89 -21.97
C LEU A 340 9.28 -7.93 -21.09
N GLU A 341 10.34 -8.57 -21.53
CA GLU A 341 11.53 -8.76 -20.71
C GLU A 341 12.78 -8.41 -21.50
N ASP A 342 13.64 -7.62 -20.87
CA ASP A 342 14.99 -7.33 -21.33
C ASP A 342 16.01 -7.74 -20.26
N LYS A 343 17.27 -7.33 -20.44
CA LYS A 343 18.36 -7.64 -19.51
C LYS A 343 18.17 -6.99 -18.14
N GLU A 344 17.60 -5.79 -18.11
CA GLU A 344 17.54 -4.94 -16.91
C GLU A 344 16.18 -5.01 -16.22
N SER A 345 15.13 -5.47 -16.90
CA SER A 345 13.76 -5.34 -16.42
C SER A 345 12.75 -6.33 -17.01
N VAL A 346 11.64 -6.47 -16.29
CA VAL A 346 10.38 -7.09 -16.74
C VAL A 346 9.29 -6.03 -16.72
N VAL A 347 8.65 -5.79 -17.86
CA VAL A 347 7.55 -4.83 -18.03
C VAL A 347 6.24 -5.57 -18.20
N LEU A 348 5.37 -5.50 -17.20
CA LEU A 348 4.00 -5.99 -17.30
C LEU A 348 3.09 -4.91 -17.88
N LYS A 349 2.51 -5.18 -19.04
CA LYS A 349 1.50 -4.34 -19.70
C LYS A 349 0.12 -4.96 -19.55
N ILE A 350 -0.83 -4.18 -19.06
CA ILE A 350 -2.25 -4.55 -18.95
C ILE A 350 -3.03 -3.56 -19.80
N VAL A 351 -3.53 -4.02 -20.95
CA VAL A 351 -4.27 -3.21 -21.92
C VAL A 351 -5.75 -3.55 -21.83
N HIS A 352 -6.58 -2.55 -21.51
CA HIS A 352 -8.04 -2.63 -21.60
C HIS A 352 -8.51 -1.93 -22.86
N TYR A 353 -8.82 -2.69 -23.90
CA TYR A 353 -9.09 -2.17 -25.25
C TYR A 353 -10.37 -1.35 -25.28
N ASN A 354 -10.36 -0.32 -26.14
CA ASN A 354 -11.45 0.65 -26.31
C ASN A 354 -11.86 1.43 -25.05
N SER A 355 -11.19 1.19 -23.92
CA SER A 355 -11.37 1.96 -22.70
C SER A 355 -10.50 3.21 -22.77
N PHE A 356 -11.11 4.38 -22.81
CA PHE A 356 -10.38 5.65 -22.88
C PHE A 356 -10.86 6.65 -21.82
N SER A 357 -10.04 7.68 -21.61
CA SER A 357 -10.37 8.86 -20.80
C SER A 357 -10.79 10.05 -21.66
N GLU A 358 -11.28 9.83 -22.89
CA GLU A 358 -11.49 10.87 -23.91
C GLU A 358 -12.56 11.91 -23.54
N GLY A 359 -13.48 11.57 -22.64
CA GLY A 359 -14.43 12.53 -22.05
C GLY A 359 -13.79 13.51 -21.06
N ASN A 360 -12.53 13.28 -20.67
CA ASN A 360 -11.80 14.06 -19.69
C ASN A 360 -10.67 14.86 -20.32
N SER A 361 -10.49 16.10 -19.86
CA SER A 361 -9.33 16.91 -20.23
C SER A 361 -8.17 16.63 -19.28
N ILE A 362 -6.97 16.46 -19.84
CA ILE A 362 -5.75 16.26 -19.05
C ILE A 362 -5.38 17.51 -18.23
N LYS A 363 -5.85 18.71 -18.65
CA LYS A 363 -5.52 19.98 -17.98
C LYS A 363 -6.34 20.21 -16.72
N VAL A 364 -7.56 19.70 -16.67
CA VAL A 364 -8.50 19.96 -15.57
C VAL A 364 -8.93 18.71 -14.80
N ASN A 365 -8.66 17.50 -15.31
CA ASN A 365 -9.04 16.27 -14.63
C ASN A 365 -8.06 15.92 -13.50
N ASN A 366 -8.27 16.58 -12.37
CA ASN A 366 -7.53 16.32 -11.14
C ASN A 366 -7.65 14.88 -10.63
N LYS A 367 -8.57 14.02 -11.10
CA LYS A 367 -8.60 12.61 -10.61
C LYS A 367 -7.51 11.75 -11.24
N LEU A 368 -7.13 12.06 -12.48
CA LEU A 368 -6.05 11.36 -13.19
C LEU A 368 -4.73 12.13 -13.03
N THR A 369 -4.75 13.45 -12.95
CA THR A 369 -3.52 14.25 -12.80
C THR A 369 -3.14 14.55 -11.36
N SER A 370 -4.11 14.59 -10.44
CA SER A 370 -3.84 14.61 -8.99
C SER A 370 -4.14 13.22 -8.46
N ILE A 371 -3.11 12.55 -7.94
CA ILE A 371 -3.23 11.19 -7.42
C ILE A 371 -4.32 11.18 -6.33
N GLY A 372 -5.38 10.37 -6.54
CA GLY A 372 -6.52 10.23 -5.64
C GLY A 372 -7.31 8.95 -5.95
N GLY A 373 -8.13 8.48 -5.00
CA GLY A 373 -8.95 7.28 -5.16
C GLY A 373 -8.12 6.01 -5.39
N ASP A 374 -8.53 5.18 -6.35
CA ASP A 374 -7.85 3.91 -6.64
C ASP A 374 -6.43 4.11 -7.19
N PHE A 375 -6.15 5.22 -7.90
CA PHE A 375 -4.80 5.53 -8.39
C PHE A 375 -3.81 5.81 -7.24
N ASP A 376 -4.25 6.51 -6.19
CA ASP A 376 -3.47 6.70 -4.96
C ASP A 376 -3.20 5.37 -4.26
N SER A 377 -4.25 4.54 -4.17
CA SER A 377 -4.15 3.22 -3.57
C SER A 377 -3.24 2.26 -4.35
N ILE A 378 -3.18 2.37 -5.68
CA ILE A 378 -2.24 1.63 -6.54
C ILE A 378 -0.83 2.18 -6.37
N LYS A 379 -0.67 3.52 -6.41
CA LYS A 379 0.62 4.19 -6.24
C LYS A 379 1.30 3.78 -4.94
N ASP A 380 0.59 3.84 -3.81
CA ASP A 380 1.15 3.49 -2.49
C ASP A 380 1.65 2.05 -2.43
N LYS A 381 0.93 1.13 -3.08
CA LYS A 381 1.30 -0.28 -3.14
C LYS A 381 2.54 -0.48 -4.00
N LEU A 382 2.61 0.16 -5.16
CA LEU A 382 3.70 0.02 -6.12
C LEU A 382 4.93 0.89 -5.82
N MET A 383 4.82 1.90 -4.96
CA MET A 383 5.92 2.80 -4.59
C MET A 383 7.15 1.98 -4.19
N ASN A 384 8.32 2.21 -4.78
CA ASN A 384 9.57 1.44 -4.57
C ASN A 384 9.54 -0.04 -4.99
N LEU A 385 8.46 -0.55 -5.60
CA LEU A 385 8.42 -1.90 -6.17
C LEU A 385 8.71 -1.90 -7.67
N CYS A 386 8.16 -0.93 -8.39
CA CYS A 386 8.33 -0.77 -9.83
C CYS A 386 8.06 0.68 -10.24
N ASP A 387 8.57 1.05 -11.41
CA ASP A 387 8.08 2.22 -12.12
C ASP A 387 6.67 1.90 -12.66
N TRP A 388 5.77 2.87 -12.60
CA TRP A 388 4.37 2.71 -13.01
C TRP A 388 3.88 3.92 -13.80
N SER A 389 3.33 3.62 -14.98
CA SER A 389 2.74 4.60 -15.88
C SER A 389 1.38 4.10 -16.39
N ILE A 390 0.59 5.04 -16.89
CA ILE A 390 -0.58 4.72 -17.72
C ILE A 390 -0.48 5.35 -19.10
N GLU A 391 -1.14 4.75 -20.07
CA GLU A 391 -1.38 5.35 -21.38
C GLU A 391 -2.86 5.36 -21.68
N THR A 392 -3.38 6.50 -22.13
CA THR A 392 -4.76 6.62 -22.56
C THR A 392 -4.96 7.83 -23.46
N LYS A 393 -6.14 7.91 -24.09
CA LYS A 393 -6.60 9.05 -24.86
C LYS A 393 -7.38 10.01 -23.95
N PHE A 394 -7.04 11.28 -24.00
CA PHE A 394 -7.76 12.41 -23.40
C PHE A 394 -8.36 13.29 -24.50
N LYS A 395 -9.11 14.33 -24.14
CA LYS A 395 -9.63 15.32 -25.12
C LYS A 395 -8.52 15.93 -25.98
N GLU A 396 -7.35 16.15 -25.39
CA GLU A 396 -6.23 16.82 -26.03
C GLU A 396 -5.35 15.90 -26.88
N GLY A 397 -5.60 14.59 -26.89
CA GLY A 397 -4.77 13.61 -27.59
C GLY A 397 -4.38 12.43 -26.72
N PHE A 398 -3.38 11.67 -27.17
CA PHE A 398 -2.88 10.50 -26.47
C PHE A 398 -1.71 10.88 -25.56
N PHE A 399 -1.75 10.40 -24.32
CA PHE A 399 -0.72 10.72 -23.34
C PHE A 399 -0.33 9.51 -22.52
N ARG A 400 0.95 9.51 -22.11
CA ARG A 400 1.47 8.70 -21.01
C ARG A 400 1.57 9.57 -19.76
N LEU A 401 1.07 9.04 -18.63
CA LEU A 401 1.27 9.64 -17.31
C LEU A 401 2.16 8.74 -16.45
N ASN A 402 3.29 9.26 -15.98
CA ASN A 402 4.30 8.56 -15.20
C ASN A 402 4.09 8.82 -13.70
N TYR A 403 3.23 8.02 -13.05
CA TYR A 403 2.91 8.17 -11.63
C TYR A 403 4.05 7.81 -10.68
N LEU A 404 4.85 6.82 -11.08
CA LEU A 404 6.05 6.37 -10.40
C LEU A 404 7.15 6.23 -11.46
N CYS A 405 8.19 7.04 -11.35
CA CYS A 405 9.33 6.96 -12.24
C CYS A 405 10.61 7.20 -11.44
N SER A 406 11.56 6.27 -11.60
CA SER A 406 12.86 6.32 -10.94
C SER A 406 13.85 7.23 -11.67
N ASN A 407 13.60 7.52 -12.95
CA ASN A 407 14.38 8.48 -13.73
C ASN A 407 13.78 9.88 -13.63
N SER A 408 14.50 10.81 -13.01
CA SER A 408 14.07 12.21 -12.84
C SER A 408 13.98 12.99 -14.14
N ASP A 409 14.61 12.52 -15.21
CA ASP A 409 14.62 13.18 -16.52
C ASP A 409 13.33 12.91 -17.30
N ILE A 410 12.56 11.89 -16.89
CA ILE A 410 11.29 11.55 -17.52
C ILE A 410 10.19 12.43 -16.92
N PRO A 411 9.49 13.25 -17.72
CA PRO A 411 8.44 14.11 -17.20
C PRO A 411 7.23 13.28 -16.74
N PHE A 412 6.44 13.84 -15.82
CA PHE A 412 5.19 13.22 -15.38
C PHE A 412 4.22 12.94 -16.54
N LYS A 413 4.27 13.75 -17.60
CA LYS A 413 3.36 13.68 -18.74
C LYS A 413 4.17 13.69 -20.04
N GLU A 414 3.87 12.73 -20.91
CA GLU A 414 4.45 12.62 -22.26
C GLU A 414 3.32 12.50 -23.28
N GLU A 415 3.45 13.18 -24.41
CA GLU A 415 2.59 12.97 -25.57
C GLU A 415 3.06 11.73 -26.33
N ILE A 416 2.13 10.91 -26.81
CA ILE A 416 2.43 9.67 -27.52
C ILE A 416 1.60 9.60 -28.81
N ASP A 417 2.06 8.81 -29.79
CA ASP A 417 1.39 8.73 -31.10
C ASP A 417 0.00 8.09 -31.04
N GLY A 418 -0.22 7.19 -30.07
CA GLY A 418 -1.49 6.50 -29.92
C GLY A 418 -1.45 5.39 -28.87
N CYS A 419 -2.63 4.91 -28.48
CA CYS A 419 -2.79 3.67 -27.70
C CYS A 419 -4.08 2.95 -28.08
N LYS A 420 -4.14 1.64 -27.83
CA LYS A 420 -5.31 0.79 -28.18
C LYS A 420 -6.42 0.83 -27.11
N GLY A 421 -6.16 1.50 -25.99
CA GLY A 421 -7.03 1.51 -24.82
C GLY A 421 -6.28 1.97 -23.58
N PHE A 422 -6.92 1.82 -22.42
CA PHE A 422 -6.37 2.20 -21.13
C PHE A 422 -5.32 1.17 -20.74
N THR A 423 -4.06 1.60 -20.68
CA THR A 423 -2.95 0.69 -20.50
C THR A 423 -2.23 1.01 -19.19
N HIS A 424 -2.07 0.03 -18.31
CA HIS A 424 -1.13 0.10 -17.20
C HIS A 424 0.21 -0.51 -17.62
N ILE A 425 1.31 0.18 -17.31
CA ILE A 425 2.68 -0.26 -17.58
C ILE A 425 3.43 -0.32 -16.25
N LEU A 426 3.81 -1.51 -15.82
CA LEU A 426 4.54 -1.74 -14.57
C LEU A 426 5.92 -2.30 -14.91
N LYS A 427 7.00 -1.54 -14.64
CA LYS A 427 8.38 -1.93 -14.94
C LYS A 427 9.13 -2.34 -13.68
N PHE A 428 9.35 -3.65 -13.52
CA PHE A 428 10.12 -4.24 -12.45
C PHE A 428 11.57 -4.39 -12.87
N TYR A 429 12.50 -3.95 -12.02
CA TYR A 429 13.93 -4.04 -12.30
C TYR A 429 14.49 -5.41 -11.88
N LYS A 430 15.48 -5.88 -12.62
CA LYS A 430 16.23 -7.09 -12.31
C LYS A 430 17.48 -6.76 -11.50
N SER A 431 17.96 -7.75 -10.79
CA SER A 431 19.25 -7.68 -10.12
C SER A 431 20.35 -7.90 -11.15
N ASN A 432 21.34 -7.01 -11.21
CA ASN A 432 22.51 -7.15 -12.08
C ASN A 432 23.63 -8.01 -11.46
N LEU A 433 23.26 -9.01 -10.64
CA LEU A 433 24.20 -9.85 -9.90
C LEU A 433 24.66 -11.06 -10.70
#